data_AF-A0A959RRE8-F1
#
_entry.id   AF-A0A959RRE8-F1
#
_cell.length_a   1.000
_cell.length_b   1.000
_cell.length_c   1.000
_cell.angle_alpha   90.00
_cell.angle_beta   90.00
_cell.angle_gamma   90.00
#
_symmetry.space_group_name_H-M   'P 1'
#
loop_
_entity.id
_entity.type
_entity.pdbx_description
1 polymer ?
#
loop_
_entity_poly.entity_id
_entity_poly.type
_entity_poly.pdbx_seq_one_letter_code
_entity_poly.pdbx_strand_id
1 'polypeptide(L)'
;MKRVLLIFAVLLFTNSCNVSENTSKNSEPQNITTKYTELKKIISTEVGDTFYVYIRVPKKYADKNDHYPVLYLLDGDIDFNMATSIVRYLQYGNEAPDLII
;
A
#
# COMPACT_ATOMS: atom_id res chain seq x y z
N MET A 1 43.44 -11.37 -33.70
CA MET A 1 42.15 -11.85 -33.13
C MET A 1 42.03 -11.62 -31.62
N LYS A 2 43.03 -11.98 -30.80
CA LYS A 2 42.99 -11.75 -29.33
C LYS A 2 42.83 -10.29 -28.89
N ARG A 3 43.41 -9.33 -29.63
CA ARG A 3 43.29 -7.87 -29.34
C ARG A 3 41.91 -7.29 -29.68
N VAL A 4 41.21 -7.87 -30.66
CA VAL A 4 39.83 -7.45 -31.03
C VAL A 4 38.83 -7.96 -29.99
N LEU A 5 39.06 -9.16 -29.45
CA LEU A 5 38.24 -9.75 -28.39
C LEU A 5 38.30 -8.91 -27.08
N LEU A 6 39.46 -8.34 -26.76
CA LEU A 6 39.64 -7.46 -25.60
C LEU A 6 38.89 -6.12 -25.75
N ILE A 7 38.87 -5.54 -26.95
CA ILE A 7 38.14 -4.29 -27.21
C ILE A 7 36.62 -4.51 -27.11
N PHE A 8 36.12 -5.66 -27.57
CA PHE A 8 34.71 -6.02 -27.47
C PHE A 8 34.26 -6.24 -26.02
N ALA A 9 35.13 -6.79 -25.16
CA ALA A 9 34.84 -6.99 -23.74
C ALA A 9 34.78 -5.67 -22.95
N VAL A 10 35.59 -4.68 -23.31
CA VAL A 10 35.60 -3.35 -22.64
C VAL A 10 34.37 -2.53 -23.01
N LEU A 11 33.85 -2.66 -24.24
CA LEU A 11 32.63 -1.98 -24.71
C LEU A 11 31.35 -2.52 -24.05
N LEU A 12 31.35 -3.76 -23.55
CA LEU A 12 30.21 -4.35 -22.85
C LEU A 12 30.11 -3.87 -21.38
N PHE A 13 31.23 -3.50 -20.76
CA PHE A 13 31.26 -3.07 -19.35
C PHE A 13 30.81 -1.62 -19.14
N THR A 14 30.96 -0.73 -20.13
CA THR A 14 30.64 0.70 -19.97
C THR A 14 29.16 1.04 -20.05
N ASN A 15 28.29 0.09 -20.41
CA ASN A 15 26.85 0.29 -20.49
C ASN A 15 26.09 -0.04 -19.19
N SER A 16 26.79 -0.46 -18.12
CA SER A 16 26.16 -0.94 -16.88
C SER A 16 26.33 0.04 -15.70
N CYS A 17 26.07 1.34 -15.89
CA CYS A 17 25.86 2.23 -14.74
C CYS A 17 25.16 3.53 -15.14
N ASN A 18 23.86 3.46 -15.41
CA ASN A 18 22.98 4.65 -15.45
C ASN A 18 21.55 4.27 -15.06
N VAL A 19 21.37 3.47 -14.00
CA VAL A 19 20.10 3.44 -13.29
C VAL A 19 20.24 4.38 -12.11
N SER A 20 19.98 5.66 -12.36
CA SER A 20 19.74 6.63 -11.29
C SER A 20 18.28 6.48 -10.90
N GLU A 21 18.02 5.93 -9.72
CA GLU A 21 16.68 5.85 -9.14
C GLU A 21 16.26 7.24 -8.65
N ASN A 22 15.80 8.07 -9.59
CA ASN A 22 15.14 9.34 -9.28
C ASN A 22 13.67 9.05 -8.91
N THR A 23 13.46 8.37 -7.79
CA THR A 23 12.13 8.33 -7.17
C THR A 23 11.93 9.66 -6.46
N SER A 24 11.37 10.62 -7.19
CA SER A 24 10.74 11.78 -6.57
C SER A 24 9.80 11.27 -5.49
N LYS A 25 10.02 11.67 -4.23
CA LYS A 25 9.17 11.35 -3.06
C LYS A 25 7.79 12.04 -3.12
N ASN A 26 7.18 12.06 -4.30
CA ASN A 26 5.75 12.26 -4.49
C ASN A 26 5.20 10.95 -5.07
N SER A 27 5.43 9.84 -4.39
CA SER A 27 4.70 8.62 -4.68
C SER A 27 3.26 8.84 -4.21
N GLU A 28 2.33 8.93 -5.16
CA GLU A 28 0.92 8.73 -4.83
C GLU A 28 0.81 7.46 -3.98
N PRO A 29 -0.01 7.47 -2.91
CA PRO A 29 -0.09 6.34 -2.02
C PRO A 29 -0.37 5.09 -2.83
N GLN A 30 0.41 4.04 -2.57
CA GLN A 30 0.23 2.80 -3.30
C GLN A 30 -1.21 2.36 -3.11
N ASN A 31 -1.88 2.10 -4.23
CA ASN A 31 -3.17 1.46 -4.21
C ASN A 31 -2.92 0.01 -3.78
N ILE A 32 -2.97 -0.23 -2.48
CA ILE A 32 -2.83 -1.56 -1.90
C ILE A 32 -4.14 -2.28 -2.21
N THR A 33 -4.16 -2.99 -3.33
CA THR A 33 -5.32 -3.73 -3.85
C THR A 33 -5.60 -4.96 -2.97
N THR A 34 -5.98 -4.74 -1.71
CA THR A 34 -6.52 -5.76 -0.83
C THR A 34 -8.04 -5.81 -0.98
N LYS A 35 -8.62 -7.01 -0.89
CA LYS A 35 -10.05 -7.20 -1.11
C LYS A 35 -10.87 -6.45 -0.05
N TYR A 36 -11.89 -5.72 -0.52
CA TYR A 36 -12.76 -4.89 0.33
C TYR A 36 -12.05 -3.68 0.97
N THR A 37 -10.98 -3.19 0.33
CA THR A 37 -10.25 -2.00 0.75
C THR A 37 -10.45 -0.87 -0.24
N GLU A 38 -10.60 0.33 0.28
CA GLU A 38 -10.73 1.57 -0.47
C GLU A 38 -9.67 2.57 0.01
N LEU A 39 -9.17 3.41 -0.89
CA LEU A 39 -8.28 4.51 -0.56
C LEU A 39 -9.03 5.82 -0.72
N LYS A 40 -9.13 6.60 0.36
CA LYS A 40 -9.85 7.87 0.39
C LYS A 40 -8.90 9.02 0.63
N LYS A 41 -8.97 10.04 -0.22
CA LYS A 41 -8.28 11.31 -0.05
C LYS A 41 -9.10 12.21 0.90
N ILE A 42 -8.46 12.79 1.91
CA ILE A 42 -9.05 13.73 2.85
C ILE A 42 -8.21 15.01 2.84
N ILE A 43 -8.86 16.16 2.78
CA ILE A 43 -8.20 17.46 2.90
C ILE A 43 -8.51 17.99 4.30
N SER A 44 -7.48 18.19 5.13
CA SER A 44 -7.63 18.74 6.47
C SER A 44 -7.37 20.24 6.45
N THR A 45 -8.40 21.03 6.77
CA THR A 45 -8.26 22.48 6.91
C THR A 45 -7.48 22.88 8.16
N GLU A 46 -7.59 22.08 9.23
CA GLU A 46 -6.91 22.35 10.51
C GLU A 46 -5.40 22.17 10.40
N VAL A 47 -4.96 21.16 9.64
CA VAL A 47 -3.52 20.89 9.43
C VAL A 47 -3.00 21.58 8.17
N GLY A 48 -3.88 21.95 7.24
CA GLY A 48 -3.51 22.55 5.96
C GLY A 48 -2.87 21.56 4.98
N ASP A 49 -3.20 20.27 5.10
CA ASP A 49 -2.58 19.20 4.32
C ASP A 49 -3.60 18.17 3.79
N THR A 50 -3.15 17.37 2.82
CA THR A 50 -3.89 16.26 2.23
C THR A 50 -3.42 14.94 2.80
N PHE A 51 -4.37 14.17 3.32
CA PHE A 51 -4.15 12.82 3.85
C PHE A 51 -4.78 11.78 2.94
N TYR A 52 -4.25 10.57 3.00
CA TYR A 52 -4.80 9.40 2.33
C TYR A 52 -5.09 8.34 3.39
N VAL A 53 -6.32 7.86 3.41
CA VAL A 53 -6.83 6.92 4.41
C VAL A 53 -7.22 5.63 3.70
N TYR A 54 -6.61 4.53 4.15
CA TYR A 54 -7.05 3.19 3.78
C TYR A 54 -8.25 2.80 4.62
N ILE A 55 -9.29 2.27 3.97
CA ILE A 55 -10.54 1.87 4.61
C ILE A 55 -10.86 0.45 4.19
N ARG A 56 -10.88 -0.50 5.13
CA ARG A 56 -11.36 -1.86 4.90
C ARG A 56 -12.80 -1.98 5.39
N VAL A 57 -13.69 -2.38 4.50
CA VAL A 57 -15.09 -2.66 4.83
C VAL A 57 -15.37 -4.16 4.99
N PRO A 58 -16.39 -4.55 5.77
CA PRO A 58 -16.89 -5.92 5.81
C PRO A 58 -17.35 -6.44 4.45
N LYS A 59 -17.30 -7.76 4.24
CA LYS A 59 -17.64 -8.40 2.95
C LYS A 59 -19.05 -8.09 2.45
N LYS A 60 -20.01 -7.91 3.37
CA LYS A 60 -21.43 -7.67 3.08
C LYS A 60 -21.85 -6.21 3.33
N TYR A 61 -20.89 -5.29 3.38
CA TYR A 61 -21.13 -3.89 3.70
C TYR A 61 -22.16 -3.23 2.75
N ALA A 62 -22.14 -3.58 1.46
CA ALA A 62 -23.06 -3.03 0.48
C ALA A 62 -24.46 -3.69 0.48
N ASP A 63 -24.62 -4.84 1.13
CA ASP A 63 -25.83 -5.65 1.01
C ASP A 63 -26.93 -5.21 2.00
N LYS A 64 -26.55 -4.43 3.03
CA LYS A 64 -27.42 -4.07 4.15
C LYS A 64 -27.06 -2.70 4.72
N ASN A 65 -28.02 -2.09 5.41
CA ASN A 65 -27.83 -0.83 6.13
C ASN A 65 -27.44 -1.09 7.61
N ASP A 66 -26.50 -2.03 7.80
CA ASP A 66 -26.05 -2.45 9.13
C ASP A 66 -25.04 -1.44 9.71
N HIS A 67 -24.94 -1.37 11.04
CA HIS A 67 -23.96 -0.54 11.73
C HIS A 67 -22.78 -1.40 12.18
N TYR A 68 -21.56 -0.90 11.97
CA TYR A 68 -20.32 -1.63 12.26
C TYR A 68 -19.45 -0.83 13.25
N PRO A 69 -18.74 -1.51 14.18
CA PRO A 69 -17.65 -0.90 14.92
C PRO A 69 -16.58 -0.35 13.97
N VAL A 70 -15.89 0.71 14.40
CA VAL A 70 -14.80 1.35 13.62
C VAL A 70 -13.53 1.32 14.46
N LEU A 71 -12.46 0.77 13.89
CA LEU A 71 -11.11 0.77 14.46
C LEU A 71 -10.26 1.80 13.71
N TYR A 72 -9.92 2.92 14.36
CA TYR A 72 -9.01 3.90 13.79
C TYR A 72 -7.55 3.47 14.01
N LEU A 73 -6.79 3.37 12.92
CA LEU A 73 -5.37 3.05 12.93
C LEU A 73 -4.58 4.24 12.38
N LEU A 74 -3.63 4.76 13.17
CA LEU A 74 -2.92 6.00 12.83
C LEU A 74 -1.75 5.76 11.85
N ASP A 75 -0.96 4.71 12.05
CA ASP A 75 0.17 4.34 11.19
C ASP A 75 -0.26 3.40 10.04
N GLY A 76 -1.32 3.81 9.33
CA GLY A 76 -1.98 2.98 8.31
C GLY A 76 -1.17 2.75 7.03
N ASP A 77 -0.12 3.52 6.78
CA ASP A 77 0.80 3.30 5.66
C ASP A 77 1.66 2.04 5.86
N ILE A 78 1.97 1.70 7.11
CA ILE A 78 2.79 0.55 7.49
C ILE A 78 1.92 -0.59 8.05
N ASP A 79 1.01 -0.28 8.98
CA ASP A 79 0.36 -1.30 9.81
C ASP A 79 -0.96 -1.81 9.25
N PHE A 80 -1.54 -1.16 8.23
CA PHE A 80 -2.90 -1.48 7.76
C PHE A 80 -3.06 -2.94 7.31
N ASN A 81 -2.11 -3.46 6.52
CA ASN A 81 -2.17 -4.85 6.07
C ASN A 81 -2.01 -5.85 7.21
N MET A 82 -1.19 -5.51 8.21
CA MET A 82 -0.99 -6.35 9.40
C MET A 82 -2.26 -6.38 10.23
N ALA A 83 -2.81 -5.21 10.58
CA ALA A 83 -4.02 -5.08 11.37
C ALA A 83 -5.22 -5.76 10.71
N THR A 84 -5.45 -5.51 9.42
CA THR A 84 -6.56 -6.13 8.67
C THR A 84 -6.41 -7.65 8.54
N SER A 85 -5.18 -8.17 8.46
CA SER A 85 -4.92 -9.61 8.44
C SER A 85 -5.19 -10.27 9.79
N ILE A 86 -4.78 -9.64 10.90
CA ILE A 86 -5.06 -10.10 12.26
C ILE A 86 -6.58 -10.12 12.50
N VAL A 87 -7.29 -9.04 12.16
CA VAL A 87 -8.76 -8.98 12.35
C VAL A 87 -9.45 -10.05 11.51
N ARG A 88 -9.02 -10.29 10.26
CA ARG A 88 -9.59 -11.37 9.43
C ARG A 88 -9.38 -12.74 10.07
N TYR A 89 -8.22 -12.99 10.66
CA TYR A 89 -7.95 -14.23 11.38
C TYR A 89 -8.88 -14.38 12.61
N LEU A 90 -9.06 -13.32 13.40
CA LEU A 90 -9.98 -13.33 14.54
C LEU A 90 -11.44 -13.53 14.11
N GLN A 91 -11.86 -12.93 13.01
CA GLN A 91 -13.21 -13.13 12.44
C GLN A 91 -13.43 -14.57 11.99
N TYR A 92 -12.41 -15.25 11.45
CA TYR A 92 -12.50 -16.67 11.12
C TYR A 92 -12.74 -17.55 12.36
N GLY A 93 -12.16 -17.15 13.50
CA GLY A 93 -12.40 -17.77 14.81
C GLY A 93 -13.68 -17.32 15.51
N ASN A 94 -14.45 -16.38 14.94
CA ASN A 94 -15.56 -15.68 15.62
C ASN A 94 -15.16 -14.89 16.88
N GLU A 95 -13.88 -14.51 17.00
CA GLU A 95 -13.33 -13.74 18.12
C GLU A 95 -13.39 -12.22 17.90
N ALA A 96 -13.72 -11.79 16.68
CA ALA A 96 -13.95 -10.39 16.33
C ALA A 96 -15.20 -10.27 15.45
N PRO A 97 -16.03 -9.23 15.65
CA PRO A 97 -17.17 -8.98 14.78
C PRO A 97 -16.72 -8.48 13.40
N ASP A 98 -17.66 -8.38 12.46
CA ASP A 98 -17.47 -7.55 11.29
C ASP A 98 -17.29 -6.09 11.73
N LEU A 99 -16.22 -5.44 11.28
CA LEU A 99 -15.87 -4.08 11.65
C LEU A 99 -15.15 -3.37 10.49
N ILE A 100 -15.20 -2.04 10.50
CA ILE A 100 -14.48 -1.16 9.57
C ILE A 100 -13.14 -0.81 10.21
N ILE A 101 -12.07 -0.90 9.41
CA ILE A 101 -10.72 -0.48 9.81
C ILE A 101 -10.32 0.66 8.88
#